data_AF-A0A7V9LHA0-F1
#
_entry.id   AF-A0A7V9LHA0-F1
#
_cell.length_a   1.000
_cell.length_b   1.000
_cell.length_c   1.000
_cell.angle_alpha   90.00
_cell.angle_beta   90.00
_cell.angle_gamma   90.00
#
_symmetry.space_group_name_H-M   'P 1'
#
loop_
_entity.id
_entity.type
_entity.pdbx_description
1 polymer ?
#
loop_
_entity_poly.entity_id
_entity_poly.type
_entity_poly.pdbx_seq_one_letter_code
_entity_poly.pdbx_strand_id
1 'polypeptide(L)'
;MSRVRIIPALALFVGAALFLAACGGDDSPEVPIVVPTETTSSTGGDLTKDEFIEEADALCEEANTTIGEFVSNGEGFTASADIADIRAALVADIEDLGTPTDEDDPATLEAFLTGLQAQVDAGEKIGLANDRGEDTASFEAELDTAKGEASTAASTYGFTECGTDAAAVDPTTADGSSSDAGGVVPAEPVTPAPVAPDTSGGSVPDSGDTGDTGSSGGGVTPGGG
;
A
#
# COMPACT_ATOMS: atom_id res chain seq x y z
N MET A 1 29.92 -44.82 -0.97
CA MET A 1 29.01 -45.93 -1.36
C MET A 1 27.83 -45.31 -2.06
N SER A 2 27.73 -45.54 -3.37
CA SER A 2 26.74 -44.93 -4.26
C SER A 2 25.33 -45.41 -3.97
N ARG A 3 24.36 -44.48 -3.94
CA ARG A 3 23.05 -44.70 -4.55
C ARG A 3 22.72 -43.50 -5.42
N VAL A 4 22.46 -43.83 -6.66
CA VAL A 4 22.17 -42.98 -7.82
C VAL A 4 20.72 -43.29 -8.21
N ARG A 5 20.10 -42.34 -8.92
CA ARG A 5 18.89 -42.45 -9.80
C ARG A 5 17.54 -42.35 -9.04
N ILE A 6 16.52 -41.57 -9.46
CA ILE A 6 16.01 -41.21 -10.80
C ILE A 6 15.15 -39.93 -10.70
N ILE A 7 15.29 -38.99 -11.65
CA ILE A 7 14.30 -37.95 -12.00
C ILE A 7 13.35 -38.54 -13.06
N PRO A 8 12.03 -38.29 -12.96
CA PRO A 8 11.24 -38.03 -14.16
C PRO A 8 10.46 -36.71 -14.05
N ALA A 9 10.52 -35.95 -15.15
CA ALA A 9 9.65 -34.83 -15.45
C ALA A 9 8.19 -35.30 -15.67
N LEU A 10 7.21 -34.53 -15.17
CA LEU A 10 5.78 -34.55 -15.51
C LEU A 10 5.11 -33.49 -14.59
N ALA A 11 4.19 -32.62 -14.96
CA ALA A 11 3.63 -32.10 -16.20
C ALA A 11 2.83 -30.86 -15.75
N LEU A 12 2.86 -29.83 -16.59
CA LEU A 12 2.08 -28.60 -16.49
C LEU A 12 0.58 -28.94 -16.41
N PHE A 13 -0.08 -28.62 -15.31
CA PHE A 13 -1.54 -28.66 -15.17
C PHE A 13 -2.04 -27.22 -14.98
N VAL A 14 -2.28 -26.56 -16.10
CA VAL A 14 -3.26 -25.47 -16.20
C VAL A 14 -4.62 -26.15 -16.25
N GLY A 15 -5.50 -25.82 -15.32
CA GLY A 15 -6.83 -26.41 -15.23
C GLY A 15 -7.66 -25.78 -14.14
N ALA A 16 -8.30 -24.66 -14.48
CA ALA A 16 -9.40 -24.09 -13.73
C ALA A 16 -10.46 -25.16 -13.40
N ALA A 17 -10.84 -25.25 -12.13
CA ALA A 17 -11.94 -26.08 -11.67
C ALA A 17 -12.81 -25.30 -10.69
N LEU A 18 -13.61 -24.38 -11.23
CA LEU A 18 -14.79 -23.87 -10.54
C LEU A 18 -15.97 -24.84 -10.79
N PHE A 19 -16.34 -25.53 -9.71
CA PHE A 19 -17.64 -26.04 -9.24
C PHE A 19 -18.61 -26.77 -10.19
N LEU A 20 -19.24 -27.83 -9.66
CA LEU A 20 -20.70 -27.87 -9.47
C LEU A 20 -21.13 -29.06 -8.58
N ALA A 21 -21.97 -28.74 -7.61
CA ALA A 21 -22.68 -29.67 -6.76
C ALA A 21 -23.70 -30.51 -7.57
N ALA A 22 -24.12 -31.62 -6.95
CA ALA A 22 -25.00 -32.67 -7.45
C ALA A 22 -26.28 -32.22 -8.19
N CYS A 23 -26.65 -32.94 -9.27
CA CYS A 23 -28.02 -33.40 -9.50
C CYS A 23 -28.02 -34.56 -10.52
N GLY A 24 -28.56 -35.70 -10.11
CA GLY A 24 -28.80 -36.85 -10.98
C GLY A 24 -30.12 -36.71 -11.73
N GLY A 25 -30.09 -37.12 -13.00
CA GLY A 25 -31.18 -37.72 -13.77
C GLY A 25 -32.50 -36.95 -13.89
N ASP A 26 -32.76 -36.37 -15.07
CA ASP A 26 -34.04 -36.51 -15.75
C ASP A 26 -33.87 -36.16 -17.25
N ASP A 27 -34.32 -37.06 -18.13
CA ASP A 27 -34.34 -36.92 -19.59
C ASP A 27 -35.49 -35.95 -19.98
N SER A 28 -35.16 -34.74 -20.45
CA SER A 28 -36.13 -33.85 -21.10
C SER A 28 -35.48 -33.05 -22.24
N PRO A 29 -36.21 -32.83 -23.36
CA PRO A 29 -35.62 -32.34 -24.60
C PRO A 29 -35.06 -30.92 -24.44
N GLU A 30 -33.76 -30.82 -24.70
CA GLU A 30 -32.92 -29.63 -24.59
C GLU A 30 -33.43 -28.51 -25.52
N VAL A 31 -34.10 -27.52 -24.94
CA VAL A 31 -34.05 -26.16 -25.48
C VAL A 31 -32.66 -25.61 -25.16
N PRO A 32 -31.89 -25.09 -26.13
CA PRO A 32 -30.57 -24.55 -25.86
C PRO A 32 -30.72 -23.35 -24.91
N ILE A 33 -30.34 -23.54 -23.65
CA ILE A 33 -30.14 -22.43 -22.72
C ILE A 33 -28.89 -21.71 -23.21
N VAL A 34 -29.10 -20.57 -23.86
CA VAL A 34 -28.05 -19.57 -24.07
C VAL A 34 -27.75 -19.01 -22.68
N VAL A 35 -26.86 -19.64 -21.94
CA VAL A 35 -26.21 -18.98 -20.81
C VAL A 35 -25.38 -17.87 -21.45
N PRO A 36 -25.54 -16.59 -21.06
CA PRO A 36 -24.56 -15.59 -21.43
C PRO A 36 -23.29 -15.99 -20.70
N THR A 37 -22.40 -16.69 -21.41
CA THR A 37 -21.02 -16.79 -21.00
C THR A 37 -20.45 -15.40 -21.22
N GLU A 38 -20.56 -14.53 -20.22
CA GLU A 38 -19.71 -13.35 -20.14
C GLU A 38 -18.30 -13.83 -19.78
N THR A 39 -17.68 -14.54 -20.73
CA THR A 39 -16.23 -14.58 -20.80
C THR A 39 -15.85 -13.24 -21.41
N THR A 40 -15.81 -12.20 -20.58
CA THR A 40 -15.04 -11.00 -20.89
C THR A 40 -13.56 -11.37 -20.73
N SER A 41 -13.09 -12.28 -21.59
CA SER A 41 -11.69 -12.30 -21.94
C SER A 41 -11.52 -11.16 -22.93
N SER A 42 -11.43 -9.95 -22.39
CA SER A 42 -10.80 -8.86 -23.10
C SER A 42 -9.41 -9.37 -23.48
N THR A 43 -9.19 -9.57 -24.78
CA THR A 43 -7.86 -9.93 -25.26
C THR A 43 -6.98 -8.74 -24.95
N GLY A 44 -5.99 -8.92 -24.05
CA GLY A 44 -5.22 -7.88 -23.34
C GLY A 44 -4.40 -6.94 -24.23
N GLY A 45 -5.07 -6.14 -25.04
CA GLY A 45 -4.45 -5.18 -25.95
C GLY A 45 -5.44 -4.29 -26.69
N ASP A 46 -6.75 -4.45 -26.45
CA ASP A 46 -7.80 -3.63 -27.04
C ASP A 46 -8.51 -2.72 -26.02
N LEU A 47 -8.04 -2.69 -24.76
CA LEU A 47 -8.64 -1.87 -23.71
C LEU A 47 -8.31 -0.39 -23.94
N THR A 48 -9.26 0.49 -23.65
CA THR A 48 -8.97 1.91 -23.43
C THR A 48 -8.30 2.11 -22.07
N LYS A 49 -7.72 3.28 -21.82
CA LYS A 49 -7.07 3.61 -20.55
C LYS A 49 -8.05 3.52 -19.39
N ASP A 50 -9.27 4.02 -19.57
CA ASP A 50 -10.32 3.97 -18.54
C ASP A 50 -10.72 2.52 -18.22
N GLU A 51 -10.90 1.66 -19.23
CA GLU A 51 -11.18 0.23 -19.04
C GLU A 51 -9.97 -0.49 -18.40
N PHE A 52 -8.75 -0.20 -18.83
CA PHE A 52 -7.57 -0.77 -18.19
C PHE A 52 -7.45 -0.38 -16.71
N ILE A 53 -7.79 0.86 -16.36
CA ILE A 53 -7.80 1.33 -14.96
C ILE A 53 -8.87 0.59 -14.15
N GLU A 54 -10.09 0.44 -14.69
CA GLU A 54 -11.19 -0.27 -14.02
C GLU A 54 -10.81 -1.74 -13.75
N GLU A 55 -10.25 -2.42 -14.75
CA GLU A 55 -9.85 -3.82 -14.65
C GLU A 55 -8.67 -4.00 -13.66
N ALA A 56 -7.66 -3.12 -13.73
CA ALA A 56 -6.53 -3.17 -12.80
C ALA A 56 -6.94 -2.83 -11.36
N ASP A 57 -7.83 -1.86 -11.16
CA ASP A 57 -8.34 -1.52 -9.83
C ASP A 57 -9.12 -2.68 -9.22
N ALA A 58 -9.92 -3.42 -10.01
CA ALA A 58 -10.60 -4.62 -9.54
C ALA A 58 -9.61 -5.72 -9.09
N LEU A 59 -8.52 -5.93 -9.84
CA LEU A 59 -7.45 -6.85 -9.46
C LEU A 59 -6.77 -6.40 -8.16
N CYS A 60 -6.49 -5.10 -8.03
CA CYS A 60 -5.91 -4.52 -6.82
C CYS A 60 -6.84 -4.65 -5.61
N GLU A 61 -8.16 -4.44 -5.76
CA GLU A 61 -9.13 -4.63 -4.69
C GLU A 61 -9.14 -6.08 -4.17
N GLU A 62 -9.11 -7.06 -5.07
CA GLU A 62 -9.04 -8.49 -4.72
C GLU A 62 -7.74 -8.84 -3.97
N ALA A 63 -6.60 -8.39 -4.50
CA ALA A 63 -5.30 -8.59 -3.88
C ALA A 63 -5.22 -7.90 -2.51
N ASN A 64 -5.69 -6.64 -2.40
CA ASN A 64 -5.70 -5.86 -1.18
C ASN A 64 -6.61 -6.49 -0.12
N THR A 65 -7.76 -7.02 -0.52
CA THR A 65 -8.65 -7.76 0.38
C THR A 65 -7.93 -8.96 0.98
N THR A 66 -7.28 -9.77 0.13
CA THR A 66 -6.54 -10.96 0.55
C THR A 66 -5.38 -10.60 1.49
N ILE A 67 -4.58 -9.58 1.14
CA ILE A 67 -3.48 -9.08 1.97
C ILE A 67 -4.01 -8.54 3.31
N GLY A 68 -5.16 -7.85 3.28
CA GLY A 68 -5.83 -7.32 4.46
C GLY A 68 -6.22 -8.40 5.47
N GLU A 69 -6.52 -9.63 5.02
CA GLU A 69 -6.79 -10.78 5.90
C GLU A 69 -5.54 -11.20 6.69
N PHE A 70 -4.37 -11.31 6.03
CA PHE A 70 -3.11 -11.61 6.70
C PHE A 70 -2.77 -10.56 7.76
N VAL A 71 -2.94 -9.29 7.41
CA VAL A 71 -2.68 -8.18 8.34
C VAL A 71 -3.65 -8.22 9.53
N SER A 72 -4.94 -8.46 9.27
CA SER A 72 -5.96 -8.56 10.32
C SER A 72 -5.72 -9.72 11.28
N ASN A 73 -5.09 -10.79 10.81
CA ASN A 73 -4.68 -11.94 11.62
C ASN A 73 -3.36 -11.71 12.39
N GLY A 74 -2.70 -10.55 12.19
CA GLY A 74 -1.40 -10.23 12.77
C GLY A 74 -0.22 -10.92 12.08
N GLU A 75 -0.43 -11.41 10.85
CA GLU A 75 0.53 -12.21 10.09
C GLU A 75 1.31 -11.37 9.06
N GLY A 76 1.10 -10.05 8.96
CA GLY A 76 1.68 -9.21 7.91
C GLY A 76 3.20 -9.36 7.71
N PHE A 77 3.97 -9.49 8.81
CA PHE A 77 5.42 -9.73 8.73
C PHE A 77 5.81 -11.21 8.67
N THR A 78 5.05 -12.10 9.30
CA THR A 78 5.35 -13.54 9.28
C THR A 78 4.95 -14.21 7.96
N ALA A 79 4.01 -13.62 7.24
CA ALA A 79 3.52 -14.03 5.93
C ALA A 79 4.01 -13.10 4.81
N SER A 80 5.13 -12.39 5.00
CA SER A 80 5.63 -11.44 3.98
C SER A 80 5.97 -12.12 2.65
N ALA A 81 6.40 -13.39 2.66
CA ALA A 81 6.60 -14.16 1.44
C ALA A 81 5.27 -14.46 0.72
N ASP A 82 4.24 -14.89 1.45
CA ASP A 82 2.92 -15.15 0.87
C ASP A 82 2.28 -13.85 0.33
N ILE A 83 2.45 -12.73 1.04
CA ILE A 83 2.02 -11.40 0.57
C ILE A 83 2.79 -10.98 -0.69
N ALA A 84 4.09 -11.28 -0.78
CA ALA A 84 4.88 -11.02 -1.98
C ALA A 84 4.38 -11.85 -3.16
N ASP A 85 4.04 -13.13 -2.96
CA ASP A 85 3.46 -13.99 -4.00
C ASP A 85 2.12 -13.44 -4.51
N ILE A 86 1.25 -12.94 -3.62
CA ILE A 86 -0.01 -12.29 -4.02
C ILE A 86 0.24 -11.04 -4.88
N ARG A 87 1.20 -10.20 -4.46
CA ARG A 87 1.57 -9.00 -5.23
C ARG A 87 2.23 -9.36 -6.57
N ALA A 88 3.00 -10.44 -6.63
CA ALA A 88 3.60 -10.92 -7.88
C ALA A 88 2.54 -11.41 -8.86
N ALA A 89 1.51 -12.12 -8.36
CA ALA A 89 0.35 -12.51 -9.16
C ALA A 89 -0.39 -11.27 -9.69
N LEU A 90 -0.64 -10.27 -8.84
CA LEU A 90 -1.24 -9.00 -9.24
C LEU A 90 -0.46 -8.30 -10.37
N VAL A 91 0.88 -8.20 -10.25
CA VAL A 91 1.72 -7.62 -11.31
C VAL A 91 1.54 -8.39 -12.62
N ALA A 92 1.59 -9.72 -12.57
CA ALA A 92 1.42 -10.55 -13.76
C ALA A 92 0.03 -10.39 -14.38
N ASP A 93 -1.02 -10.30 -13.56
CA ASP A 93 -2.40 -10.11 -14.04
C ASP A 93 -2.57 -8.73 -14.70
N ILE A 94 -1.99 -7.66 -14.12
CA ILE A 94 -2.01 -6.31 -14.73
C ILE A 94 -1.19 -6.29 -16.03
N GLU A 95 -0.05 -6.98 -16.10
CA GLU A 95 0.74 -7.11 -17.33
C GLU A 95 -0.02 -7.89 -18.42
N ASP A 96 -0.83 -8.89 -18.05
CA ASP A 96 -1.65 -9.68 -18.99
C ASP A 96 -2.82 -8.87 -19.57
N LEU A 97 -3.29 -7.83 -18.87
CA LEU A 97 -4.22 -6.84 -19.45
C LEU A 97 -3.62 -6.09 -20.66
N GLY A 98 -2.29 -6.05 -20.75
CA GLY A 98 -1.53 -5.39 -21.81
C GLY A 98 -1.49 -3.86 -21.68
N THR A 99 -1.00 -3.19 -22.72
CA THR A 99 -0.95 -1.72 -22.75
C THR A 99 -2.27 -1.17 -23.31
N PRO A 100 -2.85 -0.13 -22.70
CA PRO A 100 -4.05 0.51 -23.24
C PRO A 100 -3.83 1.07 -24.66
N THR A 101 -4.88 1.06 -25.46
CA THR A 101 -4.85 1.48 -26.88
C THR A 101 -4.68 2.99 -27.06
N ASP A 102 -5.19 3.78 -26.12
CA ASP A 102 -5.12 5.24 -26.04
C ASP A 102 -4.18 5.72 -24.93
N GLU A 103 -3.21 4.86 -24.55
CA GLU A 103 -2.22 5.16 -23.53
C GLU A 103 -1.41 6.42 -23.88
N ASP A 104 -1.45 7.40 -22.98
CA ASP A 104 -0.79 8.70 -23.12
C ASP A 104 0.39 8.91 -22.15
N ASP A 105 0.52 8.06 -21.13
CA ASP A 105 1.57 8.15 -20.11
C ASP A 105 2.19 6.79 -19.71
N PRO A 106 2.87 6.11 -20.65
CA PRO A 106 3.46 4.79 -20.39
C PRO A 106 4.56 4.81 -19.33
N ALA A 107 5.20 5.96 -19.09
CA ALA A 107 6.26 6.09 -18.10
C ALA A 107 5.70 6.00 -16.67
N THR A 108 4.52 6.55 -16.42
CA THR A 108 3.86 6.46 -15.11
C THR A 108 3.34 5.04 -14.87
N LEU A 109 2.79 4.37 -15.89
CA LEU A 109 2.41 2.95 -15.78
C LEU A 109 3.62 2.06 -15.46
N GLU A 110 4.74 2.24 -16.17
CA GLU A 110 5.98 1.52 -15.91
C GLU A 110 6.53 1.78 -14.49
N ALA A 111 6.47 3.03 -14.02
CA ALA A 111 6.87 3.39 -12.66
C ALA A 111 6.00 2.69 -11.61
N PHE A 112 4.70 2.58 -11.86
CA PHE A 112 3.78 1.85 -10.98
C PHE A 112 4.10 0.36 -10.92
N LEU A 113 4.24 -0.31 -12.08
CA LEU A 113 4.60 -1.74 -12.14
C LEU A 113 5.97 -2.02 -11.52
N THR A 114 6.95 -1.14 -11.75
CA THR A 114 8.27 -1.21 -11.12
C THR A 114 8.16 -1.09 -9.60
N GLY A 115 7.32 -0.17 -9.11
CA GLY A 115 7.05 0.00 -7.68
C GLY A 115 6.41 -1.25 -7.07
N LEU A 116 5.45 -1.89 -7.75
CA LEU A 116 4.86 -3.15 -7.29
C LEU A 116 5.90 -4.28 -7.25
N GLN A 117 6.73 -4.42 -8.30
CA GLN A 117 7.80 -5.43 -8.32
C GLN A 117 8.82 -5.19 -7.20
N ALA A 118 9.17 -3.94 -6.90
CA ALA A 118 10.06 -3.62 -5.79
C ALA A 118 9.46 -4.02 -4.43
N GLN A 119 8.13 -3.97 -4.28
CA GLN A 119 7.44 -4.48 -3.08
C GLN A 119 7.51 -6.01 -2.98
N VAL A 120 7.35 -6.72 -4.10
CA VAL A 120 7.53 -8.18 -4.18
C VAL A 120 8.95 -8.54 -3.73
N ASP A 121 9.96 -7.94 -4.35
CA ASP A 121 11.37 -8.20 -4.05
C ASP A 121 11.72 -7.92 -2.58
N ALA A 122 11.18 -6.83 -2.00
CA ALA A 122 11.38 -6.51 -0.59
C ALA A 122 10.66 -7.50 0.34
N GLY A 123 9.42 -7.89 0.04
CA GLY A 123 8.65 -8.89 0.79
C GLY A 123 9.32 -10.26 0.82
N GLU A 124 9.86 -10.71 -0.32
CA GLU A 124 10.64 -11.95 -0.41
C GLU A 124 11.91 -11.90 0.46
N LYS A 125 12.64 -10.77 0.45
CA LYS A 125 13.82 -10.57 1.31
C LYS A 125 13.46 -10.62 2.79
N ILE A 126 12.34 -9.99 3.19
CA ILE A 126 11.83 -10.04 4.57
C ILE A 126 11.51 -11.49 4.97
N GLY A 127 10.77 -12.23 4.12
CA GLY A 127 10.46 -13.64 4.38
C GLY A 127 11.72 -14.49 4.55
N LEU A 128 12.71 -14.31 3.68
CA LEU A 128 13.97 -15.03 3.75
C LEU A 128 14.82 -14.68 4.98
N ALA A 129 14.83 -13.41 5.39
CA ALA A 129 15.51 -12.96 6.60
C ALA A 129 14.83 -13.56 7.86
N ASN A 130 13.50 -13.57 7.90
CA ASN A 130 12.71 -14.20 8.97
C ASN A 130 13.03 -15.70 9.08
N ASP A 131 13.06 -16.44 7.97
CA ASP A 131 13.42 -17.86 7.94
C ASP A 131 14.82 -18.15 8.49
N ARG A 132 15.73 -17.19 8.35
CA ARG A 132 17.11 -17.28 8.84
C ARG A 132 17.30 -16.72 10.26
N GLY A 133 16.29 -16.06 10.82
CA GLY A 133 16.40 -15.31 12.08
C GLY A 133 17.34 -14.11 11.97
N GLU A 134 17.38 -13.47 10.80
CA GLU A 134 18.13 -12.25 10.51
C GLU A 134 17.28 -10.99 10.78
N ASP A 135 17.93 -9.83 10.87
CA ASP A 135 17.26 -8.54 11.03
C ASP A 135 16.59 -8.11 9.72
N THR A 136 15.31 -7.71 9.79
CA THR A 136 14.48 -7.34 8.62
C THR A 136 14.42 -5.84 8.37
N ALA A 137 14.87 -5.01 9.32
CA ALA A 137 14.63 -3.58 9.34
C ALA A 137 15.04 -2.83 8.04
N SER A 138 16.14 -3.24 7.39
CA SER A 138 16.55 -2.63 6.12
C SER A 138 15.60 -2.96 4.98
N PHE A 139 15.08 -4.18 4.93
CA PHE A 139 14.16 -4.63 3.88
C PHE A 139 12.75 -4.08 4.09
N GLU A 140 12.35 -3.86 5.35
CA GLU A 140 11.11 -3.15 5.68
C GLU A 140 11.15 -1.70 5.19
N ALA A 141 12.27 -1.01 5.38
CA ALA A 141 12.46 0.34 4.83
C ALA A 141 12.46 0.37 3.28
N GLU A 142 13.02 -0.66 2.64
CA GLU A 142 12.92 -0.84 1.19
C GLU A 142 11.45 -1.03 0.76
N LEU A 143 10.70 -1.88 1.47
CA LEU A 143 9.28 -2.13 1.21
C LEU A 143 8.45 -0.85 1.36
N ASP A 144 8.63 -0.09 2.44
CA ASP A 144 7.91 1.17 2.66
C ASP A 144 8.20 2.20 1.58
N THR A 145 9.46 2.29 1.14
CA THR A 145 9.84 3.16 0.01
C THR A 145 9.13 2.73 -1.27
N ALA A 146 9.16 1.44 -1.60
CA ALA A 146 8.51 0.89 -2.78
C ALA A 146 6.98 1.07 -2.77
N LYS A 147 6.35 0.96 -1.60
CA LYS A 147 4.91 1.25 -1.41
C LYS A 147 4.60 2.72 -1.71
N GLY A 148 5.40 3.65 -1.19
CA GLY A 148 5.24 5.07 -1.44
C GLY A 148 5.42 5.46 -2.91
N GLU A 149 6.42 4.87 -3.58
CA GLU A 149 6.65 5.08 -5.01
C GLU A 149 5.50 4.53 -5.86
N ALA A 150 5.06 3.30 -5.59
CA ALA A 150 3.95 2.67 -6.29
C ALA A 150 2.63 3.44 -6.10
N SER A 151 2.29 3.83 -4.86
CA SER A 151 1.07 4.60 -4.56
C SER A 151 1.06 5.96 -5.26
N THR A 152 2.22 6.63 -5.32
CA THR A 152 2.38 7.89 -6.03
C THR A 152 2.19 7.72 -7.54
N ALA A 153 2.83 6.71 -8.13
CA ALA A 153 2.68 6.40 -9.56
C ALA A 153 1.23 6.00 -9.88
N ALA A 154 0.61 5.19 -9.03
CA ALA A 154 -0.76 4.72 -9.21
C ALA A 154 -1.75 5.88 -9.23
N SER A 155 -1.67 6.76 -8.23
CA SER A 155 -2.51 7.96 -8.13
C SER A 155 -2.29 8.93 -9.30
N THR A 156 -1.05 9.01 -9.81
CA THR A 156 -0.72 9.86 -10.96
C THR A 156 -1.29 9.29 -12.25
N TYR A 157 -1.28 7.97 -12.39
CA TYR A 157 -1.82 7.28 -13.56
C TYR A 157 -3.36 7.32 -13.62
N GLY A 158 -4.00 7.25 -12.44
CA GLY A 158 -5.46 7.33 -12.28
C GLY A 158 -6.09 6.15 -11.54
N PHE A 159 -5.29 5.19 -11.06
CA PHE A 159 -5.81 4.09 -10.26
C PHE A 159 -6.33 4.57 -8.91
N THR A 160 -7.47 4.03 -8.50
CA THR A 160 -8.11 4.33 -7.22
C THR A 160 -7.74 3.28 -6.18
N GLU A 161 -7.86 1.99 -6.51
CA GLU A 161 -7.67 0.89 -5.57
C GLU A 161 -6.20 0.50 -5.48
N CYS A 162 -5.49 0.44 -6.62
CA CYS A 162 -4.05 0.14 -6.63
C CYS A 162 -3.18 1.18 -5.93
N GLY A 163 -3.69 2.41 -5.77
CA GLY A 163 -3.02 3.49 -5.04
C GLY A 163 -3.21 3.42 -3.53
N THR A 164 -4.13 2.59 -3.04
CA THR A 164 -4.40 2.45 -1.61
C THR A 164 -3.54 1.38 -0.98
N ASP A 165 -2.93 1.72 0.16
CA ASP A 165 -2.24 0.72 0.97
C ASP A 165 -3.28 -0.16 1.68
N ALA A 166 -3.43 -1.41 1.23
CA ALA A 166 -4.30 -2.45 1.82
C ALA A 166 -4.16 -2.58 3.34
N ALA A 167 -2.97 -2.27 3.84
CA ALA A 167 -2.75 -1.86 5.20
C ALA A 167 -1.43 -1.10 5.28
N ALA A 168 -1.50 0.16 5.66
CA ALA A 168 -0.48 0.68 6.55
C ALA A 168 -0.60 -0.15 7.85
N VAL A 169 0.13 -1.27 7.91
CA VAL A 169 0.55 -1.82 9.20
C VAL A 169 1.43 -0.73 9.80
N ASP A 170 0.79 0.18 10.53
CA ASP A 170 1.47 1.12 11.37
C ASP A 170 2.28 0.28 12.38
N PRO A 171 3.63 0.23 12.31
CA PRO A 171 4.43 -0.58 13.23
C PRO A 171 4.30 -0.07 14.69
N THR A 172 3.53 0.98 14.91
CA THR A 172 3.42 1.74 16.15
C THR A 172 2.22 1.35 17.04
N THR A 173 1.36 0.39 16.68
CA THR A 173 0.22 0.02 17.55
C THR A 173 0.58 -0.98 18.66
N ALA A 174 1.72 -0.74 19.31
CA ALA A 174 2.08 -1.33 20.59
C ALA A 174 2.63 -0.30 21.58
N ASP A 175 2.15 0.95 21.56
CA ASP A 175 2.02 1.75 22.79
C ASP A 175 1.13 2.97 22.51
N GLY A 176 0.16 3.22 23.38
CA GLY A 176 -0.85 4.25 23.15
C GLY A 176 -0.28 5.66 23.24
N SER A 177 -0.48 6.48 22.21
CA SER A 177 -0.67 7.92 22.42
C SER A 177 -1.36 8.59 21.23
N SER A 178 -2.35 9.42 21.58
CA SER A 178 -3.21 10.20 20.72
C SER A 178 -2.44 11.27 19.93
N SER A 179 -2.88 11.49 18.68
CA SER A 179 -3.00 12.76 17.93
C SER A 179 -1.99 13.88 18.19
N ASP A 180 -1.27 14.34 17.15
CA ASP A 180 -1.49 15.67 16.57
C ASP A 180 -0.68 15.89 15.27
N ALA A 181 -1.35 16.49 14.29
CA ALA A 181 -0.80 16.88 13.00
C ALA A 181 -0.22 18.30 13.11
N GLY A 182 1.00 18.51 12.64
CA GLY A 182 1.55 19.87 12.56
C GLY A 182 3.05 19.94 12.38
N GLY A 183 3.56 19.47 11.24
CA GLY A 183 4.92 19.77 10.80
C GLY A 183 5.08 21.26 10.48
N VAL A 184 5.50 22.05 11.47
CA VAL A 184 6.05 23.39 11.24
C VAL A 184 7.55 23.29 11.02
N VAL A 185 7.98 23.70 9.83
CA VAL A 185 9.40 23.84 9.44
C VAL A 185 10.08 24.80 10.42
N PRO A 186 11.22 24.43 11.04
CA PRO A 186 11.99 25.36 11.85
C PRO A 186 12.47 26.54 11.00
N ALA A 187 11.96 27.74 11.28
CA ALA A 187 12.49 28.97 10.70
C ALA A 187 13.90 29.24 11.24
N GLU A 188 14.84 29.53 10.35
CA GLU A 188 16.19 29.91 10.73
C GLU A 188 16.18 31.15 11.66
N PRO A 189 17.04 31.20 12.69
CA PRO A 189 17.09 32.30 13.64
C PRO A 189 17.56 33.58 12.95
N VAL A 190 16.63 34.52 12.71
CA VAL A 190 16.97 35.88 12.31
C VAL A 190 17.59 36.62 13.49
N THR A 191 18.82 37.06 13.34
CA THR A 191 19.49 37.94 14.31
C THR A 191 18.79 39.31 14.31
N PRO A 192 18.28 39.80 15.46
CA PRO A 192 17.66 41.12 15.52
C PRO A 192 18.66 42.22 15.18
N ALA A 193 18.29 43.14 14.28
CA ALA A 193 19.02 44.38 14.06
C ALA A 193 18.92 45.28 15.30
N PRO A 194 20.00 46.02 15.67
CA PRO A 194 19.96 46.95 16.79
C PRO A 194 18.97 48.09 16.52
N VAL A 195 18.01 48.27 17.43
CA VAL A 195 17.04 49.37 17.40
C VAL A 195 17.68 50.63 17.96
N ALA A 196 17.63 51.73 17.22
CA ALA A 196 18.05 53.05 17.69
C ALA A 196 17.05 53.60 18.73
N PRO A 197 17.51 54.37 19.74
CA PRO A 197 16.61 55.00 20.70
C PRO A 197 15.94 56.22 20.07
N ASP A 198 14.62 56.11 19.84
CA ASP A 198 13.80 57.28 19.50
C ASP A 198 13.21 57.91 20.76
N THR A 199 13.35 59.23 20.80
CA THR A 199 13.04 60.12 21.92
C THR A 199 11.76 60.87 21.58
N SER A 200 10.94 61.20 22.59
CA SER A 200 9.67 61.96 22.54
C SER A 200 8.44 61.04 22.62
N GLY A 201 7.49 61.18 23.54
CA GLY A 201 7.13 62.29 24.40
C GLY A 201 5.62 62.53 24.27
N GLY A 202 4.87 62.34 25.36
CA GLY A 202 3.52 62.90 25.54
C GLY A 202 2.33 61.93 25.56
N SER A 203 1.74 61.75 26.76
CA SER A 203 0.33 61.96 27.17
C SER A 203 -0.79 61.41 26.23
N VAL A 204 -1.88 60.73 26.63
CA VAL A 204 -2.77 60.68 27.83
C VAL A 204 -3.77 59.47 27.63
N PRO A 205 -4.67 59.12 28.59
CA PRO A 205 -5.17 57.76 28.85
C PRO A 205 -6.52 57.41 28.20
N ASP A 206 -6.86 56.12 28.15
CA ASP A 206 -8.25 55.67 28.36
C ASP A 206 -8.34 54.21 28.82
N SER A 207 -9.49 53.87 29.41
CA SER A 207 -9.73 52.91 30.49
C SER A 207 -10.40 51.61 30.03
N GLY A 208 -10.29 50.56 30.86
CA GLY A 208 -11.05 49.30 30.81
C GLY A 208 -10.14 48.12 31.17
N ASP A 209 -10.05 47.63 32.41
CA ASP A 209 -11.11 46.95 33.21
C ASP A 209 -11.69 45.77 32.38
N THR A 210 -11.57 44.49 32.74
CA THR A 210 -11.81 43.85 34.05
C THR A 210 -11.11 42.47 34.11
N GLY A 211 -10.88 41.94 35.33
CA GLY A 211 -10.16 40.69 35.68
C GLY A 211 -10.70 39.38 35.08
N ASP A 212 -10.16 38.21 35.42
CA ASP A 212 -10.02 37.69 36.77
C ASP A 212 -9.11 36.44 36.81
N THR A 213 -8.68 36.17 38.03
CA THR A 213 -7.89 35.08 38.64
C THR A 213 -8.16 33.64 38.14
N GLY A 214 -7.29 32.63 38.30
CA GLY A 214 -6.05 32.45 39.06
C GLY A 214 -5.69 30.95 39.14
N SER A 215 -4.63 30.64 39.89
CA SER A 215 -4.24 29.30 40.43
C SER A 215 -3.90 28.20 39.42
N SER A 216 -2.87 27.36 39.60
CA SER A 216 -2.03 27.03 40.75
C SER A 216 -0.86 26.16 40.27
N GLY A 217 0.17 26.02 41.14
CA GLY A 217 1.46 25.35 40.93
C GLY A 217 1.43 23.95 40.29
N GLY A 218 2.54 23.41 39.82
CA GLY A 218 3.92 23.47 40.30
C GLY A 218 4.51 22.08 40.09
N GLY A 219 5.81 21.96 39.81
CA GLY A 219 6.43 20.64 39.68
C GLY A 219 7.70 20.65 38.84
N VAL A 220 8.81 20.98 39.47
CA VAL A 220 10.16 20.75 38.96
C VAL A 220 10.54 19.28 39.14
N THR A 221 11.24 18.68 38.19
CA THR A 221 12.18 17.57 38.46
C THR A 221 13.32 17.61 37.45
N PRO A 222 14.57 17.84 37.89
CA PRO A 222 15.74 17.68 37.03
C PRO A 222 16.49 16.38 37.34
N GLY A 223 16.97 15.72 36.29
CA GLY A 223 18.31 15.12 36.29
C GLY A 223 18.44 13.61 36.41
N GLY A 224 19.26 13.06 35.50
CA GLY A 224 20.46 12.29 35.88
C GLY A 224 20.37 10.77 35.77
N GLY A 225 21.11 10.22 34.81
CA GLY A 225 21.39 8.79 34.67
C GLY A 225 21.94 8.47 33.30
#